data_AF-A0A7X9BTE0-F1
#
_entry.id   AF-A0A7X9BTE0-F1
#
_cell.length_a   1.000
_cell.length_b   1.000
_cell.length_c   1.000
_cell.angle_alpha   90.00
_cell.angle_beta   90.00
_cell.angle_gamma   90.00
#
_symmetry.space_group_name_H-M   'P 1'
#
loop_
_entity.id
_entity.type
_entity.pdbx_description
1 polymer ?
#
loop_
_entity_poly.entity_id
_entity_poly.type
_entity_poly.pdbx_seq_one_letter_code
_entity_poly.pdbx_strand_id
1 'polypeptide(L)'
;MRSLKWFQIFFKFKKWLFSGLFGILLLILSMFVLLKDIQVGPYQWGLSILIGAVGIYFIILCFRKIFIKFVSVYSNGILRKPSNVREIGDVIYKRKILASGPKVVAIGGGTGSSTLLRGLKEYTSNITAVITVADDGGGSGSLRNDLGMLPPGDIRNCLIALAETEPVMEKLLNYRFKEGSLKGQSFGNLFLAAMNGISDSFESAVKHMGEVLAVTGKVYPVTEENVYLVAELEDGTQIRGESNIGKHHMTCPGRIKRVMFDKKKVSPLPQVIEAIYDADIIVLCPGSLYTSIIPNLLVEGVSKAIFESRALKLYACNIMTQPGETEHYSVSDHIRTIHNHAKRQIIDICLVNNGKIDPNILKRYKEDGAQKVKVDSAELRKMGVRLIEKDFVKISNGLVRHDSLKLAQSIIDVHNITK
;
A
#
# COMPACT_ATOMS: atom_id res chain seq x y z
N MET A 1 7.88 40.24 -14.74
CA MET A 1 8.66 39.01 -15.09
C MET A 1 7.79 37.74 -15.27
N ARG A 2 6.52 37.83 -15.72
CA ARG A 2 5.67 36.65 -16.04
C ARG A 2 5.66 36.28 -17.54
N SER A 3 6.02 37.18 -18.45
CA SER A 3 6.00 36.93 -19.92
C SER A 3 7.12 36.01 -20.42
N LEU A 4 8.27 35.97 -19.73
CA LEU A 4 9.42 35.12 -20.11
C LEU A 4 9.18 33.61 -19.88
N LYS A 5 8.27 33.23 -18.98
CA LYS A 5 7.93 31.80 -18.73
C LYS A 5 7.15 31.19 -19.91
N TRP A 6 6.29 31.96 -20.57
CA TRP A 6 5.58 31.53 -21.79
C TRP A 6 6.55 31.25 -22.94
N PHE A 7 7.60 32.07 -23.06
CA PHE A 7 8.65 31.88 -24.07
C PHE A 7 9.45 30.59 -23.85
N GLN A 8 9.77 30.24 -22.60
CA GLN A 8 10.45 28.98 -22.28
C GLN A 8 9.59 27.73 -22.56
N ILE A 9 8.27 27.83 -22.38
CA ILE A 9 7.32 26.79 -22.76
C ILE A 9 7.31 26.64 -24.28
N PHE A 10 7.22 27.75 -25.03
CA PHE A 10 7.23 27.75 -26.50
C PHE A 10 8.46 27.05 -27.09
N PHE A 11 9.65 27.30 -26.53
CA PHE A 11 10.89 26.64 -26.97
C PHE A 11 10.88 25.12 -26.75
N LYS A 12 10.18 24.61 -25.73
CA LYS A 12 10.04 23.15 -25.52
C LYS A 12 9.19 22.48 -26.60
N PHE A 13 8.27 23.17 -27.27
CA PHE A 13 7.39 22.60 -28.31
C PHE A 13 7.79 22.98 -29.75
N LYS A 14 8.83 23.82 -29.92
CA LYS A 14 9.28 24.39 -31.20
C LYS A 14 9.44 23.37 -32.34
N LYS A 15 9.99 22.19 -32.06
CA LYS A 15 10.22 21.14 -33.07
C LYS A 15 8.92 20.57 -33.68
N TRP A 16 7.79 20.66 -32.98
CA TRP A 16 6.51 20.10 -33.46
C TRP A 16 5.54 21.17 -33.93
N LEU A 17 5.64 22.38 -33.40
CA LEU A 17 4.94 23.54 -33.96
C LEU A 17 5.29 23.73 -35.44
N PHE A 18 6.55 23.45 -35.83
CA PHE A 18 6.98 23.49 -37.23
C PHE A 18 6.21 22.49 -38.12
N SER A 19 5.98 21.26 -37.66
CA SER A 19 5.19 20.29 -38.43
C SER A 19 3.72 20.70 -38.55
N GLY A 20 3.15 21.34 -37.52
CA GLY A 20 1.79 21.88 -37.59
C GLY A 20 1.66 23.06 -38.56
N LEU A 21 2.60 24.01 -38.51
CA LEU A 21 2.68 25.14 -39.46
C LEU A 21 2.85 24.66 -40.90
N PHE A 22 3.70 23.66 -41.13
CA PHE A 22 3.86 23.03 -42.43
C PHE A 22 2.56 22.38 -42.94
N GLY A 23 1.82 21.70 -42.06
CA GLY A 23 0.52 21.14 -42.41
C GLY A 23 -0.54 22.19 -42.79
N ILE A 24 -0.57 23.34 -42.09
CA ILE A 24 -1.45 24.48 -42.41
C ILE A 24 -1.08 25.08 -43.78
N LEU A 25 0.21 25.23 -44.06
CA LEU A 25 0.68 25.71 -45.36
C LEU A 25 0.20 24.81 -46.51
N LEU A 26 0.27 23.49 -46.33
CA LEU A 26 -0.23 22.52 -47.31
C LEU A 26 -1.75 22.60 -47.50
N LEU A 27 -2.53 22.84 -46.44
CA LEU A 27 -3.98 23.06 -46.55
C LEU A 27 -4.29 24.33 -47.35
N ILE A 28 -3.57 25.43 -47.10
CA ILE A 28 -3.72 26.68 -47.84
C ILE A 28 -3.37 26.46 -49.32
N LEU A 29 -2.29 25.71 -49.61
CA LEU A 29 -1.88 25.37 -50.97
C LEU A 29 -2.91 24.49 -51.68
N SER A 30 -3.47 23.50 -50.98
CA SER A 30 -4.55 22.65 -51.48
C SER A 30 -5.79 23.46 -51.86
N MET A 31 -6.20 24.42 -51.01
CA MET A 31 -7.29 25.34 -51.33
C MET A 31 -6.96 26.28 -52.49
N PHE A 32 -5.73 26.78 -52.57
CA PHE A 32 -5.31 27.67 -53.65
C PHE A 32 -5.36 26.99 -55.03
N VAL A 33 -5.00 25.70 -55.10
CA VAL A 33 -5.12 24.89 -56.34
C VAL A 33 -6.58 24.78 -56.81
N LEU A 34 -7.56 24.78 -55.90
CA LEU A 34 -8.98 24.71 -56.24
C LEU A 34 -9.58 26.08 -56.63
N LEU A 35 -9.02 27.18 -56.12
CA LEU A 35 -9.55 28.53 -56.34
C LEU A 35 -8.93 29.26 -57.54
N LYS A 36 -7.82 28.75 -58.09
CA LYS A 36 -7.07 29.42 -59.16
C LYS A 36 -7.81 29.43 -60.50
N ASP A 37 -8.56 28.37 -60.82
CA ASP A 37 -9.18 28.17 -62.13
C ASP A 37 -10.71 27.97 -62.01
N ILE A 38 -11.49 28.58 -62.92
CA ILE A 38 -12.97 28.48 -62.96
C ILE A 38 -13.46 27.08 -63.40
N GLN A 39 -12.63 26.34 -64.14
CA GLN A 39 -12.86 24.93 -64.50
C GLN A 39 -11.71 24.07 -63.98
N VAL A 40 -11.93 23.37 -62.87
CA VAL A 40 -10.93 22.52 -62.23
C VAL A 40 -10.88 21.16 -62.91
N GLY A 41 -9.76 20.83 -63.54
CA GLY A 41 -9.56 19.54 -64.20
C GLY A 41 -9.41 18.36 -63.20
N PRO A 42 -9.63 17.11 -63.64
CA PRO A 42 -9.57 15.93 -62.76
C PRO A 42 -8.18 15.72 -62.11
N TYR A 43 -7.10 16.10 -62.79
CA TYR A 43 -5.75 16.05 -62.24
C TYR A 43 -5.52 17.07 -61.11
N GLN A 44 -6.10 18.28 -61.24
CA GLN A 44 -5.99 19.32 -60.22
C GLN A 44 -6.77 18.93 -58.96
N TRP A 45 -7.93 18.29 -59.13
CA TRP A 45 -8.68 17.67 -58.04
C TRP A 45 -7.87 16.62 -57.27
N GLY A 46 -7.27 15.66 -57.99
CA GLY A 46 -6.45 14.61 -57.38
C GLY A 46 -5.25 15.18 -56.61
N LEU A 47 -4.57 16.18 -57.19
CA LEU A 47 -3.44 16.85 -56.56
C LEU A 47 -3.84 17.63 -55.30
N SER A 48 -4.95 18.37 -55.35
CA SER A 48 -5.45 19.13 -54.19
C SER A 48 -5.84 18.21 -53.03
N ILE A 49 -6.51 17.09 -53.30
CA ILE A 49 -6.89 16.10 -52.28
C ILE A 49 -5.64 15.48 -51.63
N LEU A 50 -4.63 15.11 -52.43
CA LEU A 50 -3.38 14.55 -51.92
C LEU A 50 -2.66 15.53 -50.99
N ILE A 51 -2.48 16.78 -51.43
CA ILE A 51 -1.83 17.84 -50.65
C ILE A 51 -2.61 18.12 -49.37
N GLY A 52 -3.95 18.18 -49.45
CA GLY A 52 -4.83 18.39 -48.30
C GLY A 52 -4.73 17.25 -47.28
N ALA A 53 -4.73 15.99 -47.74
CA ALA A 53 -4.57 14.82 -46.88
C ALA A 53 -3.21 14.80 -46.16
N VAL A 54 -2.13 15.15 -46.88
CA VAL A 54 -0.79 15.28 -46.28
C VAL A 54 -0.75 16.42 -45.27
N GLY A 55 -1.40 17.55 -45.56
CA GLY A 55 -1.54 18.68 -44.63
C GLY A 55 -2.25 18.29 -43.33
N ILE A 56 -3.39 17.61 -43.43
CA ILE A 56 -4.14 17.08 -42.29
C ILE A 56 -3.30 16.10 -41.48
N TYR A 57 -2.56 15.20 -42.13
CA TYR A 57 -1.67 14.25 -41.45
C TYR A 57 -0.63 14.95 -40.59
N PHE A 58 0.04 16.00 -41.10
CA PHE A 58 1.02 16.77 -40.35
C PHE A 58 0.42 17.55 -39.17
N ILE A 59 -0.81 18.05 -39.30
CA ILE A 59 -1.55 18.70 -38.21
C ILE A 59 -1.89 17.68 -37.11
N ILE A 60 -2.40 16.50 -37.48
CA ILE A 60 -2.69 15.42 -36.51
C ILE A 60 -1.42 14.98 -35.79
N LEU A 61 -0.30 14.84 -36.51
CA LEU A 61 1.00 14.52 -35.93
C LEU A 61 1.47 15.58 -34.92
N CYS A 62 1.33 16.87 -35.27
CA CYS A 62 1.64 17.99 -34.40
C CYS A 62 0.83 17.93 -33.10
N PHE A 63 -0.49 17.81 -33.23
CA PHE A 63 -1.41 17.75 -32.10
C PHE A 63 -1.10 16.56 -31.19
N ARG A 64 -0.87 15.37 -31.77
CA ARG A 64 -0.49 14.16 -31.03
C ARG A 64 0.80 14.36 -30.23
N LYS A 65 1.84 14.94 -30.82
CA LYS A 65 3.14 15.16 -30.15
C LYS A 65 3.05 16.23 -29.06
N ILE A 66 2.31 17.31 -29.30
CA ILE A 66 2.06 18.36 -28.30
C ILE A 66 1.28 17.78 -27.12
N PHE A 67 0.20 17.04 -27.38
CA PHE A 67 -0.62 16.41 -26.35
C PHE A 67 0.20 15.44 -25.48
N ILE A 68 0.99 14.54 -26.08
CA ILE A 68 1.86 13.61 -25.33
C ILE A 68 2.84 14.39 -24.44
N LYS A 69 3.49 15.45 -24.95
CA LYS A 69 4.44 16.20 -24.12
C LYS A 69 3.75 17.03 -23.05
N PHE A 70 2.59 17.61 -23.35
CA PHE A 70 1.78 18.33 -22.38
C PHE A 70 1.42 17.42 -21.20
N VAL A 71 0.91 16.22 -21.50
CA VAL A 71 0.64 15.20 -20.48
C VAL A 71 1.92 14.79 -19.76
N SER A 72 3.03 14.53 -20.47
CA SER A 72 4.31 14.12 -19.84
C SER A 72 4.97 15.19 -18.96
N VAL A 73 4.64 16.48 -19.18
CA VAL A 73 5.19 17.61 -18.42
C VAL A 73 4.37 17.88 -17.17
N TYR A 74 3.05 17.64 -17.22
CA TYR A 74 2.17 17.75 -16.07
C TYR A 74 2.03 16.44 -15.27
N SER A 75 2.53 15.33 -15.80
CA SER A 75 2.52 14.01 -15.14
C SER A 75 3.65 13.82 -14.12
N ASN A 76 4.05 14.85 -13.37
CA ASN A 76 4.91 14.63 -12.20
C ASN A 76 4.15 13.67 -11.26
N GLY A 77 4.69 12.46 -11.07
CA GLY A 77 4.06 11.39 -10.28
C GLY A 77 3.40 10.25 -11.08
N ILE A 78 3.47 10.21 -12.42
CA ILE A 78 3.01 9.03 -13.19
C ILE A 78 4.21 8.13 -13.54
N LEU A 79 4.20 6.90 -12.98
CA LEU A 79 5.28 5.90 -13.05
C LEU A 79 5.73 5.53 -14.47
N ARG A 80 4.85 5.69 -15.47
CA ARG A 80 5.14 5.36 -16.86
C ARG A 80 4.73 6.56 -17.71
N LYS A 81 5.73 7.33 -18.16
CA LYS A 81 5.49 8.42 -19.12
C LYS A 81 4.81 7.81 -20.34
N PRO A 82 3.55 8.17 -20.62
CA PRO A 82 2.82 7.58 -21.71
C PRO A 82 3.55 7.93 -23.01
N SER A 83 3.97 6.90 -23.72
CA SER A 83 4.66 7.02 -25.00
C SER A 83 3.68 7.36 -26.12
N ASN A 84 2.41 6.95 -25.95
CA ASN A 84 1.33 7.06 -26.92
C ASN A 84 0.01 7.50 -26.25
N VAL A 85 -0.90 8.09 -27.03
CA VAL A 85 -2.21 8.60 -26.55
C VAL A 85 -3.09 7.50 -25.97
N ARG A 86 -3.00 6.27 -26.47
CA ARG A 86 -3.75 5.11 -25.95
C ARG A 86 -3.39 4.82 -24.49
N GLU A 87 -2.10 4.85 -24.15
CA GLU A 87 -1.62 4.63 -22.78
C GLU A 87 -2.13 5.71 -21.81
N ILE A 88 -2.39 6.93 -22.28
CA ILE A 88 -3.02 8.00 -21.48
C ILE A 88 -4.47 7.64 -21.16
N GLY A 89 -5.21 7.16 -22.16
CA GLY A 89 -6.56 6.65 -21.99
C GLY A 89 -6.61 5.51 -20.97
N ASP A 90 -5.70 4.55 -21.08
CA ASP A 90 -5.61 3.41 -20.16
C ASP A 90 -5.30 3.83 -18.72
N VAL A 91 -4.42 4.81 -18.53
CA VAL A 91 -4.09 5.35 -17.18
C VAL A 91 -5.29 6.08 -16.57
N ILE A 92 -5.99 6.92 -17.34
CA ILE A 92 -7.19 7.63 -16.86
C ILE A 92 -8.31 6.64 -16.54
N TYR A 93 -8.51 5.66 -17.43
CA TYR A 93 -9.51 4.61 -17.26
C TYR A 93 -9.21 3.76 -16.02
N LYS A 94 -7.96 3.32 -15.84
CA LYS A 94 -7.50 2.61 -14.64
C LYS A 94 -7.78 3.43 -13.39
N ARG A 95 -7.41 4.72 -13.35
CA ARG A 95 -7.70 5.60 -12.19
C ARG A 95 -9.19 5.69 -11.88
N LYS A 96 -10.04 5.82 -12.91
CA LYS A 96 -11.50 5.87 -12.71
C LYS A 96 -12.05 4.55 -12.15
N ILE A 97 -11.55 3.40 -12.63
CA ILE A 97 -11.91 2.09 -12.09
C ILE A 97 -11.46 1.98 -10.63
N LEU A 98 -10.20 2.29 -10.33
CA LEU A 98 -9.66 2.20 -8.97
C LEU A 98 -10.42 3.10 -7.99
N ALA A 99 -10.80 4.30 -8.41
CA ALA A 99 -11.61 5.23 -7.62
C ALA A 99 -13.03 4.70 -7.33
N SER A 100 -13.55 3.85 -8.22
CA SER A 100 -14.85 3.19 -8.05
C SER A 100 -14.73 1.82 -7.37
N GLY A 101 -13.53 1.42 -6.96
CA GLY A 101 -13.26 0.16 -6.29
C GLY A 101 -13.80 0.13 -4.84
N PRO A 102 -13.85 -1.05 -4.22
CA PRO A 102 -14.37 -1.20 -2.85
C PRO A 102 -13.51 -0.44 -1.84
N LYS A 103 -14.15 0.02 -0.76
CA LYS A 103 -13.49 0.64 0.39
C LYS A 103 -12.89 -0.46 1.28
N VAL A 104 -11.55 -0.50 1.36
CA VAL A 104 -10.82 -1.55 2.08
C VAL A 104 -10.08 -0.95 3.27
N VAL A 105 -10.40 -1.45 4.47
CA VAL A 105 -9.62 -1.17 5.69
C VAL A 105 -8.68 -2.33 5.96
N ALA A 106 -7.38 -2.06 5.98
CA ALA A 106 -6.32 -3.03 6.27
C ALA A 106 -5.73 -2.74 7.64
N ILE A 107 -5.88 -3.66 8.61
CA ILE A 107 -5.47 -3.47 10.00
C ILE A 107 -4.28 -4.38 10.32
N GLY A 108 -3.19 -3.81 10.83
CA GLY A 108 -2.04 -4.62 11.24
C GLY A 108 -0.78 -3.82 11.57
N GLY A 109 0.36 -4.42 11.27
CA GLY A 109 1.69 -3.84 11.42
C GLY A 109 2.69 -4.55 10.52
N GLY A 110 3.96 -4.14 10.62
CA GLY A 110 5.10 -4.80 10.03
C GLY A 110 5.10 -4.91 8.50
N THR A 111 5.87 -5.90 8.06
CA THR A 111 6.13 -6.15 6.63
C THR A 111 4.99 -6.88 5.91
N GLY A 112 4.11 -7.57 6.64
CA GLY A 112 2.96 -8.25 6.06
C GLY A 112 1.87 -7.28 5.59
N SER A 113 1.57 -6.25 6.38
CA SER A 113 0.64 -5.17 6.00
C SER A 113 1.10 -4.45 4.74
N SER A 114 2.36 -4.00 4.69
CA SER A 114 2.94 -3.38 3.49
C SER A 114 2.94 -4.31 2.27
N THR A 115 3.09 -5.62 2.44
CA THR A 115 2.98 -6.60 1.35
C THR A 115 1.55 -6.65 0.80
N LEU A 116 0.54 -6.71 1.66
CA LEU A 116 -0.86 -6.69 1.25
C LEU A 116 -1.23 -5.37 0.53
N LEU A 117 -0.83 -4.24 1.10
CA LEU A 117 -1.11 -2.90 0.56
C LEU A 117 -0.53 -2.70 -0.85
N ARG A 118 0.68 -3.21 -1.12
CA ARG A 118 1.28 -3.21 -2.47
C ARG A 118 0.42 -3.93 -3.50
N GLY A 119 -0.30 -4.97 -3.09
CA GLY A 119 -1.23 -5.69 -3.95
C GLY A 119 -2.56 -4.96 -4.10
N LEU A 120 -3.16 -4.52 -2.99
CA LEU A 120 -4.48 -3.90 -2.97
C LEU A 120 -4.56 -2.63 -3.84
N LYS A 121 -3.49 -1.83 -3.90
CA LYS A 121 -3.48 -0.58 -4.69
C LYS A 121 -3.65 -0.79 -6.20
N GLU A 122 -3.45 -2.03 -6.68
CA GLU A 122 -3.74 -2.39 -8.07
C GLU A 122 -5.23 -2.63 -8.36
N TYR A 123 -6.06 -2.72 -7.32
CA TYR A 123 -7.49 -3.05 -7.42
C TYR A 123 -8.43 -1.95 -6.92
N THR A 124 -7.99 -1.12 -5.96
CA THR A 124 -8.78 0.00 -5.44
C THR A 124 -7.86 1.13 -4.98
N SER A 125 -8.32 2.38 -5.13
CA SER A 125 -7.68 3.53 -4.48
C SER A 125 -8.31 3.89 -3.13
N ASN A 126 -9.38 3.22 -2.75
CA ASN A 126 -10.14 3.47 -1.51
C ASN A 126 -9.59 2.61 -0.37
N ILE A 127 -8.29 2.70 -0.11
CA ILE A 127 -7.58 1.91 0.90
C ILE A 127 -7.36 2.78 2.13
N THR A 128 -7.67 2.24 3.32
CA THR A 128 -7.26 2.81 4.60
C THR A 128 -6.45 1.79 5.38
N ALA A 129 -5.18 2.08 5.62
CA ALA A 129 -4.31 1.26 6.45
C ALA A 129 -4.34 1.76 7.90
N VAL A 130 -4.71 0.91 8.85
CA VAL A 130 -4.72 1.20 10.29
C VAL A 130 -3.58 0.43 10.93
N ILE A 131 -2.60 1.17 11.47
CA ILE A 131 -1.31 0.61 11.83
C ILE A 131 -1.01 0.82 13.32
N THR A 132 -0.50 -0.22 13.96
CA THR A 132 -0.06 -0.17 15.36
C THR A 132 1.14 0.79 15.53
N VAL A 133 1.19 1.47 16.67
CA VAL A 133 2.28 2.38 17.06
C VAL A 133 2.95 1.93 18.37
N ALA A 134 2.95 0.62 18.62
CA ALA A 134 3.52 0.03 19.84
C ALA A 134 4.99 -0.42 19.71
N ASP A 135 5.54 -0.41 18.49
CA ASP A 135 6.93 -0.80 18.18
C ASP A 135 7.95 0.03 19.00
N ASP A 136 8.95 -0.65 19.55
CA ASP A 136 10.07 -0.06 20.28
C ASP A 136 11.44 -0.59 19.81
N GLY A 137 11.48 -1.23 18.64
CA GLY A 137 12.65 -1.86 18.07
C GLY A 137 13.47 -1.01 17.12
N GLY A 138 14.78 -1.29 17.09
CA GLY A 138 15.73 -0.76 16.10
C GLY A 138 15.68 0.76 15.98
N GLY A 139 15.75 1.27 14.73
CA GLY A 139 15.74 2.70 14.46
C GLY A 139 14.40 3.40 14.78
N SER A 140 13.29 2.66 14.84
CA SER A 140 12.01 3.22 15.30
C SER A 140 12.05 3.47 16.81
N GLY A 141 12.55 2.49 17.57
CA GLY A 141 12.73 2.59 19.02
C GLY A 141 13.68 3.70 19.44
N SER A 142 14.80 3.87 18.74
CA SER A 142 15.73 4.98 19.02
C SER A 142 15.04 6.34 18.86
N LEU A 143 14.34 6.59 17.75
CA LEU A 143 13.65 7.87 17.54
C LEU A 143 12.53 8.10 18.55
N ARG A 144 11.81 7.03 18.92
CA ARG A 144 10.79 7.09 19.96
C ARG A 144 11.38 7.51 21.31
N ASN A 145 12.54 6.97 21.69
CA ASN A 145 13.20 7.31 22.94
C ASN A 145 13.85 8.71 22.91
N ASP A 146 14.48 9.07 21.79
CA ASP A 146 15.25 10.31 21.66
C ASP A 146 14.37 11.54 21.44
N LEU A 147 13.28 11.40 20.67
CA LEU A 147 12.41 12.51 20.26
C LEU A 147 11.02 12.48 20.91
N GLY A 148 10.69 11.44 21.68
CA GLY A 148 9.37 11.26 22.29
C GLY A 148 8.22 11.06 21.28
N MET A 149 8.55 10.81 20.01
CA MET A 149 7.57 10.60 18.95
C MET A 149 7.03 9.17 18.92
N LEU A 150 5.91 8.95 18.22
CA LEU A 150 5.44 7.58 17.93
C LEU A 150 6.39 6.85 16.98
N PRO A 151 6.50 5.52 17.08
CA PRO A 151 7.44 4.75 16.26
C PRO A 151 7.07 4.84 14.76
N PRO A 152 7.98 5.34 13.92
CA PRO A 152 7.67 5.64 12.51
C PRO A 152 7.71 4.42 11.58
N GLY A 153 8.31 3.29 11.99
CA GLY A 153 8.73 2.23 11.08
C GLY A 153 7.61 1.59 10.26
N ASP A 154 6.56 1.12 10.93
CA ASP A 154 5.45 0.40 10.27
C ASP A 154 4.59 1.33 9.41
N ILE A 155 4.33 2.54 9.90
CA ILE A 155 3.67 3.60 9.14
C ILE A 155 4.46 3.92 7.87
N ARG A 156 5.78 4.14 7.99
CA ARG A 156 6.67 4.39 6.85
C ARG A 156 6.58 3.27 5.82
N ASN A 157 6.64 2.02 6.25
CA ASN A 157 6.53 0.87 5.34
C ASN A 157 5.21 0.85 4.57
N CYS A 158 4.11 1.22 5.22
CA CYS A 158 2.78 1.29 4.60
C CYS A 158 2.67 2.46 3.62
N LEU A 159 3.20 3.63 3.98
CA LEU A 159 3.29 4.78 3.08
C LEU A 159 4.08 4.44 1.81
N ILE A 160 5.25 3.83 1.95
CA ILE A 160 6.07 3.39 0.80
C ILE A 160 5.31 2.35 -0.05
N ALA A 161 4.60 1.41 0.58
CA ALA A 161 3.82 0.40 -0.13
C ALA A 161 2.71 1.02 -1.01
N LEU A 162 2.05 2.06 -0.51
CA LEU A 162 0.97 2.76 -1.20
C LEU A 162 1.47 3.88 -2.14
N ALA A 163 2.72 4.31 -2.02
CA ALA A 163 3.29 5.37 -2.85
C ALA A 163 3.38 4.98 -4.34
N GLU A 164 3.13 5.96 -5.21
CA GLU A 164 3.45 5.91 -6.65
C GLU A 164 4.80 6.60 -6.90
N THR A 165 5.88 6.05 -6.33
CA THR A 165 7.22 6.70 -6.38
C THR A 165 8.14 6.10 -7.43
N GLU A 166 9.01 6.94 -8.01
CA GLU A 166 10.08 6.46 -8.90
C GLU A 166 11.05 5.53 -8.14
N PRO A 167 11.69 4.54 -8.81
CA PRO A 167 12.57 3.56 -8.15
C PRO A 167 13.71 4.17 -7.31
N VAL A 168 14.18 5.37 -7.66
CA VAL A 168 15.21 6.08 -6.90
C VAL A 168 14.67 6.57 -5.55
N MET A 169 13.45 7.11 -5.53
CA MET A 169 12.81 7.58 -4.31
C MET A 169 12.48 6.41 -3.37
N GLU A 170 12.02 5.29 -3.92
CA GLU A 170 11.81 4.07 -3.11
C GLU A 170 13.12 3.58 -2.47
N LYS A 171 14.23 3.60 -3.22
CA LYS A 171 15.56 3.27 -2.66
C LYS A 171 16.00 4.25 -1.58
N LEU A 172 15.74 5.54 -1.77
CA LEU A 172 16.07 6.58 -0.78
C LEU A 172 15.28 6.38 0.52
N LEU A 173 13.97 6.16 0.44
CA LEU A 173 13.12 5.97 1.62
C LEU A 173 13.46 4.69 2.39
N ASN A 174 13.89 3.65 1.69
CA ASN A 174 14.37 2.41 2.29
C ASN A 174 15.86 2.44 2.70
N TYR A 175 16.57 3.53 2.41
CA TYR A 175 17.99 3.63 2.72
C TYR A 175 18.21 3.57 4.23
N ARG A 176 19.16 2.74 4.64
CA ARG A 176 19.65 2.63 6.02
C ARG A 176 21.11 3.04 6.05
N PHE A 177 21.44 4.02 6.87
CA PHE A 177 22.80 4.50 7.05
C PHE A 177 23.67 3.39 7.64
N LYS A 178 24.82 3.14 7.02
CA LYS A 178 25.73 2.04 7.42
C LYS A 178 26.78 2.45 8.45
N GLU A 179 27.10 3.75 8.48
CA GLU A 179 28.24 4.31 9.21
C GLU A 179 27.91 5.71 9.73
N GLY A 180 28.80 6.27 10.57
CA GLY A 180 28.66 7.59 11.17
C GLY A 180 27.64 7.64 12.32
N SER A 181 27.31 8.86 12.75
CA SER A 181 26.36 9.12 13.85
C SER A 181 24.95 8.62 13.57
N LEU A 182 24.57 8.52 12.30
CA LEU A 182 23.27 8.00 11.86
C LEU A 182 23.27 6.48 11.64
N LYS A 183 24.36 5.76 11.93
CA LYS A 183 24.46 4.32 11.69
C LYS A 183 23.24 3.58 12.23
N GLY A 184 22.62 2.77 11.37
CA GLY A 184 21.43 1.99 11.71
C GLY A 184 20.11 2.75 11.54
N GLN A 185 20.11 4.08 11.41
CA GLN A 185 18.90 4.86 11.13
C GLN A 185 18.42 4.66 9.70
N SER A 186 17.11 4.76 9.49
CA SER A 186 16.50 4.77 8.17
C SER A 186 16.19 6.20 7.75
N PHE A 187 16.57 6.58 6.54
CA PHE A 187 16.23 7.90 5.99
C PHE A 187 14.72 8.16 6.04
N GLY A 188 13.89 7.19 5.64
CA GLY A 188 12.43 7.37 5.70
C GLY A 188 11.88 7.54 7.12
N ASN A 189 12.53 6.96 8.15
CA ASN A 189 12.15 7.21 9.54
C ASN A 189 12.52 8.65 9.96
N LEU A 190 13.71 9.11 9.59
CA LEU A 190 14.16 10.48 9.85
C LEU A 190 13.28 11.50 9.11
N PHE A 191 12.85 11.17 7.90
CA PHE A 191 11.94 12.00 7.13
C PHE A 191 10.59 12.14 7.84
N LEU A 192 10.00 11.03 8.31
CA LEU A 192 8.77 11.08 9.11
C LEU A 192 8.97 11.81 10.44
N ALA A 193 10.13 11.65 11.09
CA ALA A 193 10.47 12.41 12.30
C ALA A 193 10.53 13.92 12.05
N ALA A 194 11.13 14.35 10.94
CA ALA A 194 11.15 15.75 10.54
C ALA A 194 9.74 16.28 10.21
N MET A 195 8.93 15.49 9.50
CA MET A 195 7.53 15.83 9.23
C MET A 195 6.72 15.96 10.52
N ASN A 196 6.97 15.11 11.52
CA ASN A 196 6.38 15.19 12.84
C ASN A 196 6.80 16.46 13.59
N GLY A 197 8.08 16.84 13.50
CA GLY A 197 8.58 18.06 14.13
C GLY A 197 8.01 19.37 13.57
N ILE A 198 7.43 19.35 12.36
CA ILE A 198 6.80 20.53 11.72
C ILE A 198 5.26 20.45 11.67
N SER A 199 4.66 19.37 12.18
CA SER A 199 3.21 19.15 12.16
C SER A 199 2.64 19.26 13.57
N ASP A 200 1.35 19.62 13.67
CA ASP A 200 0.67 19.75 14.97
C ASP A 200 0.43 18.41 15.67
N SER A 201 0.42 17.30 14.91
CA SER A 201 0.20 15.96 15.42
C SER A 201 0.90 14.90 14.55
N PHE A 202 1.01 13.67 15.08
CA PHE A 202 1.59 12.56 14.33
C PHE A 202 0.68 12.15 13.16
N GLU A 203 -0.65 12.19 13.31
CA GLU A 203 -1.59 11.99 12.20
C GLU A 203 -1.35 12.99 11.05
N SER A 204 -1.20 14.26 11.38
CA SER A 204 -0.90 15.32 10.41
C SER A 204 0.44 15.09 9.71
N ALA A 205 1.47 14.65 10.45
CA ALA A 205 2.77 14.29 9.88
C ALA A 205 2.69 13.13 8.87
N VAL A 206 1.93 12.08 9.22
CA VAL A 206 1.70 10.92 8.35
C VAL A 206 0.94 11.34 7.10
N LYS A 207 -0.08 12.19 7.25
CA LYS A 207 -0.85 12.74 6.13
C LYS A 207 0.03 13.57 5.19
N HIS A 208 0.80 14.53 5.70
CA HIS A 208 1.70 15.35 4.88
C HIS A 208 2.77 14.51 4.18
N MET A 209 3.33 13.50 4.85
CA MET A 209 4.26 12.57 4.21
C MET A 209 3.57 11.77 3.10
N GLY A 210 2.33 11.32 3.31
CA GLY A 210 1.52 10.66 2.30
C GLY A 210 1.28 11.54 1.06
N GLU A 211 1.01 12.83 1.26
CA GLU A 211 0.84 13.81 0.18
C GLU A 211 2.13 14.02 -0.62
N VAL A 212 3.28 14.16 0.06
CA VAL A 212 4.61 14.28 -0.60
C VAL A 212 4.93 13.04 -1.43
N LEU A 213 4.54 11.86 -0.94
CA LEU A 213 4.78 10.58 -1.62
C LEU A 213 3.68 10.20 -2.63
N ALA A 214 2.64 11.02 -2.77
CA ALA A 214 1.47 10.75 -3.60
C ALA A 214 0.92 9.32 -3.39
N VAL A 215 0.61 8.98 -2.13
CA VAL A 215 0.14 7.64 -1.77
C VAL A 215 -1.29 7.38 -2.28
N THR A 216 -1.52 6.16 -2.76
CA THR A 216 -2.85 5.68 -3.16
C THR A 216 -3.59 5.13 -1.93
N GLY A 217 -4.41 5.96 -1.30
CA GLY A 217 -5.17 5.64 -0.10
C GLY A 217 -4.76 6.47 1.10
N LYS A 218 -5.07 6.00 2.31
CA LYS A 218 -4.81 6.68 3.58
C LYS A 218 -4.08 5.73 4.54
N VAL A 219 -3.21 6.27 5.37
CA VAL A 219 -2.53 5.54 6.44
C VAL A 219 -2.80 6.28 7.74
N TYR A 220 -3.34 5.58 8.73
CA TYR A 220 -3.59 6.12 10.06
C TYR A 220 -2.84 5.31 11.11
N PRO A 221 -2.16 5.96 12.06
CA PRO A 221 -1.82 5.29 13.31
C PRO A 221 -3.14 4.93 14.02
N VAL A 222 -3.21 3.77 14.66
CA VAL A 222 -4.44 3.38 15.36
C VAL A 222 -4.79 4.34 16.51
N THR A 223 -3.78 4.97 17.11
CA THR A 223 -3.88 5.96 18.19
C THR A 223 -2.74 6.99 18.06
N GLU A 224 -2.93 8.19 18.61
CA GLU A 224 -1.84 9.16 18.81
C GLU A 224 -1.16 9.04 20.18
N GLU A 225 -1.65 8.14 21.03
CA GLU A 225 -1.07 7.93 22.35
C GLU A 225 0.22 7.11 22.28
N ASN A 226 1.27 7.59 22.95
CA ASN A 226 2.50 6.81 23.14
C ASN A 226 2.23 5.67 24.14
N VAL A 227 2.28 4.41 23.67
CA VAL A 227 1.89 3.20 24.43
C VAL A 227 2.89 2.09 24.24
N TYR A 228 3.25 1.36 25.30
CA TYR A 228 4.10 0.18 25.19
C TYR A 228 3.27 -1.09 25.31
N LEU A 229 3.63 -2.10 24.52
CA LEU A 229 3.02 -3.42 24.61
C LEU A 229 3.60 -4.19 25.80
N VAL A 230 2.75 -4.91 26.52
CA VAL A 230 3.12 -5.80 27.62
C VAL A 230 2.52 -7.18 27.36
N ALA A 231 3.36 -8.22 27.35
CA ALA A 231 2.91 -9.61 27.31
C ALA A 231 2.91 -10.20 28.72
N GLU A 232 1.85 -10.95 29.05
CA GLU A 232 1.79 -11.84 30.22
C GLU A 232 1.98 -13.28 29.71
N LEU A 233 2.96 -14.00 30.25
CA LEU A 233 3.18 -15.41 29.96
C LEU A 233 2.26 -16.30 30.81
N GLU A 234 2.17 -17.60 30.47
CA GLU A 234 1.34 -18.57 31.21
C GLU A 234 1.77 -18.72 32.69
N ASP A 235 3.04 -18.51 33.01
CA ASP A 235 3.59 -18.55 34.38
C ASP A 235 3.35 -17.25 35.17
N GLY A 236 2.75 -16.23 34.55
CA GLY A 236 2.48 -14.92 35.14
C GLY A 236 3.60 -13.88 34.94
N THR A 237 4.74 -14.26 34.33
CA THR A 237 5.83 -13.33 34.01
C THR A 237 5.34 -12.25 33.05
N GLN A 238 5.73 -10.99 33.28
CA GLN A 238 5.39 -9.87 32.41
C GLN A 238 6.61 -9.36 31.66
N ILE A 239 6.47 -9.18 30.35
CA ILE A 239 7.51 -8.67 29.46
C ILE A 239 6.99 -7.39 28.81
N ARG A 240 7.70 -6.28 29.02
CA ARG A 240 7.36 -4.98 28.44
C ARG A 240 8.23 -4.70 27.21
N GLY A 241 7.60 -4.15 26.18
CA GLY A 241 8.23 -3.74 24.93
C GLY A 241 8.07 -4.78 23.82
N GLU A 242 7.66 -4.34 22.63
CA GLU A 242 7.41 -5.19 21.47
C GLU A 242 8.63 -6.04 21.12
N SER A 243 9.80 -5.41 21.08
CA SER A 243 11.04 -6.07 20.69
C SER A 243 11.52 -7.09 21.71
N ASN A 244 11.18 -6.91 22.98
CA ASN A 244 11.46 -7.88 24.03
C ASN A 244 10.49 -9.06 23.95
N ILE A 245 9.21 -8.80 23.67
CA ILE A 245 8.19 -9.83 23.48
C ILE A 245 8.58 -10.75 22.31
N GLY A 246 8.97 -10.19 21.16
CA GLY A 246 9.36 -10.99 19.98
C GLY A 246 10.62 -11.84 20.17
N LYS A 247 11.45 -11.55 21.19
CA LYS A 247 12.71 -12.25 21.48
C LYS A 247 12.70 -13.01 22.81
N HIS A 248 11.58 -13.02 23.51
CA HIS A 248 11.54 -13.54 24.87
C HIS A 248 11.87 -15.03 24.96
N HIS A 249 11.62 -15.81 23.91
CA HIS A 249 12.03 -17.22 23.85
C HIS A 249 13.53 -17.44 24.08
N MET A 250 14.38 -16.42 23.85
CA MET A 250 15.82 -16.47 24.10
C MET A 250 16.21 -16.20 25.55
N THR A 251 15.39 -15.46 26.31
CA THR A 251 15.72 -14.95 27.65
C THR A 251 14.81 -15.46 28.74
N CYS A 252 13.52 -15.60 28.45
CA CYS A 252 12.46 -16.06 29.34
C CYS A 252 11.48 -16.92 28.52
N PRO A 253 11.80 -18.19 28.24
CA PRO A 253 10.96 -19.03 27.40
C PRO A 253 9.62 -19.32 28.09
N GLY A 254 8.52 -19.13 27.36
CA GLY A 254 7.17 -19.42 27.84
C GLY A 254 6.14 -19.11 26.76
N ARG A 255 4.90 -19.54 26.97
CA ARG A 255 3.80 -19.21 26.06
C ARG A 255 3.18 -17.89 26.48
N ILE A 256 2.91 -17.02 25.51
CA ILE A 256 2.15 -15.80 25.75
C ILE A 256 0.70 -16.19 26.05
N LYS A 257 0.22 -15.82 27.23
CA LYS A 257 -1.18 -15.97 27.65
C LYS A 257 -2.04 -14.86 27.07
N ARG A 258 -1.55 -13.61 27.13
CA ARG A 258 -2.22 -12.43 26.55
C ARG A 258 -1.27 -11.25 26.42
N VAL A 259 -1.66 -10.28 25.60
CA VAL A 259 -1.00 -8.96 25.55
C VAL A 259 -1.96 -7.84 25.95
N MET A 260 -1.40 -6.76 26.49
CA MET A 260 -2.11 -5.54 26.88
C MET A 260 -1.20 -4.32 26.69
N PHE A 261 -1.76 -3.12 26.76
CA PHE A 261 -0.96 -1.90 26.85
C PHE A 261 -0.56 -1.61 28.30
N ASP A 262 0.53 -0.84 28.47
CA ASP A 262 0.91 -0.27 29.77
C ASP A 262 -0.06 0.81 30.28
N LYS A 263 -1.02 1.22 29.44
CA LYS A 263 -2.16 2.06 29.81
C LYS A 263 -3.45 1.25 29.86
N LYS A 264 -4.34 1.60 30.80
CA LYS A 264 -5.66 0.95 30.96
C LYS A 264 -6.61 1.23 29.79
N LYS A 265 -6.55 2.44 29.24
CA LYS A 265 -7.39 2.88 28.13
C LYS A 265 -6.52 3.64 27.14
N VAL A 266 -6.77 3.39 25.86
CA VAL A 266 -6.06 3.99 24.74
C VAL A 266 -7.12 4.37 23.71
N SER A 267 -7.20 5.64 23.37
CA SER A 267 -8.22 6.16 22.47
C SER A 267 -7.79 6.00 21.01
N PRO A 268 -8.69 5.58 20.11
CA PRO A 268 -8.38 5.55 18.69
C PRO A 268 -8.40 6.95 18.09
N LEU A 269 -7.79 7.11 16.92
CA LEU A 269 -8.13 8.24 16.05
C LEU A 269 -9.60 8.12 15.59
N PRO A 270 -10.40 9.21 15.60
CA PRO A 270 -11.78 9.18 15.11
C PRO A 270 -11.90 8.64 13.68
N GLN A 271 -10.97 9.03 12.80
CA GLN A 271 -10.89 8.62 11.40
C GLN A 271 -10.74 7.10 11.25
N VAL A 272 -10.12 6.42 12.21
CA VAL A 272 -10.00 4.95 12.22
C VAL A 272 -11.37 4.31 12.40
N ILE A 273 -12.16 4.81 13.35
CA ILE A 273 -13.50 4.29 13.63
C ILE A 273 -14.45 4.58 12.46
N GLU A 274 -14.41 5.80 11.91
CA GLU A 274 -15.18 6.17 10.72
C GLU A 274 -14.85 5.27 9.53
N ALA A 275 -13.56 5.04 9.25
CA ALA A 275 -13.14 4.19 8.16
C ALA A 275 -13.62 2.74 8.32
N ILE A 276 -13.62 2.20 9.54
CA ILE A 276 -14.11 0.84 9.83
C ILE A 276 -15.62 0.71 9.53
N TYR A 277 -16.43 1.72 9.88
CA TYR A 277 -17.87 1.70 9.61
C TYR A 277 -18.20 1.94 8.13
N ASP A 278 -17.40 2.73 7.43
CA ASP A 278 -17.59 3.04 6.00
C ASP A 278 -16.97 1.97 5.07
N ALA A 279 -16.28 0.97 5.61
CA ALA A 279 -15.63 -0.07 4.84
C ALA A 279 -16.62 -1.02 4.16
N ASP A 280 -16.28 -1.45 2.95
CA ASP A 280 -16.89 -2.61 2.30
C ASP A 280 -16.17 -3.91 2.75
N ILE A 281 -14.87 -3.80 3.04
CA ILE A 281 -13.99 -4.90 3.41
C ILE A 281 -13.09 -4.48 4.57
N ILE A 282 -13.02 -5.28 5.62
CA ILE A 282 -12.01 -5.16 6.68
C ILE A 282 -11.09 -6.37 6.62
N VAL A 283 -9.78 -6.16 6.50
CA VAL A 283 -8.78 -7.23 6.48
C VAL A 283 -7.82 -7.08 7.64
N LEU A 284 -7.76 -8.08 8.50
CA LEU A 284 -6.65 -8.26 9.44
C LEU A 284 -5.46 -8.78 8.62
N CYS A 285 -4.46 -7.92 8.44
CA CYS A 285 -3.28 -8.17 7.62
C CYS A 285 -2.48 -9.38 8.12
N PRO A 286 -1.70 -10.03 7.24
CA PRO A 286 -0.69 -10.96 7.72
C PRO A 286 0.36 -10.19 8.53
N GLY A 287 0.83 -10.79 9.62
CA GLY A 287 1.75 -10.14 10.56
C GLY A 287 1.80 -10.88 11.89
N SER A 288 2.78 -10.52 12.71
CA SER A 288 2.97 -11.11 14.03
C SER A 288 1.70 -10.95 14.87
N LEU A 289 1.21 -12.05 15.43
CA LEU A 289 -0.13 -12.12 16.00
C LEU A 289 -0.25 -11.18 17.20
N TYR A 290 0.70 -11.28 18.14
CA TYR A 290 0.67 -10.55 19.40
C TYR A 290 1.22 -9.13 19.28
N THR A 291 2.14 -8.90 18.34
CA THR A 291 2.90 -7.65 18.24
C THR A 291 2.48 -6.75 17.08
N SER A 292 1.76 -7.26 16.08
CA SER A 292 1.27 -6.48 14.93
C SER A 292 -0.25 -6.42 14.78
N ILE A 293 -0.96 -7.53 15.02
CA ILE A 293 -2.41 -7.59 14.80
C ILE A 293 -3.16 -7.17 16.06
N ILE A 294 -2.96 -7.91 17.16
CA ILE A 294 -3.68 -7.70 18.42
C ILE A 294 -3.54 -6.28 18.98
N PRO A 295 -2.38 -5.58 18.91
CA PRO A 295 -2.27 -4.24 19.48
C PRO A 295 -3.27 -3.25 18.87
N ASN A 296 -3.63 -3.39 17.60
CA ASN A 296 -4.68 -2.57 17.00
C ASN A 296 -6.06 -2.84 17.61
N LEU A 297 -6.34 -4.09 17.96
CA LEU A 297 -7.62 -4.55 18.50
C LEU A 297 -7.82 -4.16 19.98
N LEU A 298 -6.72 -3.92 20.70
CA LEU A 298 -6.72 -3.49 22.11
C LEU A 298 -7.14 -2.02 22.30
N VAL A 299 -7.06 -1.21 21.25
CA VAL A 299 -7.48 0.20 21.29
C VAL A 299 -9.00 0.30 21.45
N GLU A 300 -9.45 1.19 22.33
CA GLU A 300 -10.85 1.28 22.75
C GLU A 300 -11.77 1.51 21.55
N GLY A 301 -12.85 0.74 21.45
CA GLY A 301 -13.82 0.87 20.36
C GLY A 301 -13.44 0.20 19.04
N VAL A 302 -12.16 -0.08 18.74
CA VAL A 302 -11.75 -0.67 17.44
C VAL A 302 -12.39 -2.05 17.23
N SER A 303 -12.22 -2.97 18.20
CA SER A 303 -12.83 -4.31 18.11
C SER A 303 -14.36 -4.27 18.07
N LYS A 304 -14.99 -3.28 18.71
CA LYS A 304 -16.44 -3.07 18.67
C LYS A 304 -16.89 -2.60 17.29
N ALA A 305 -16.20 -1.62 16.71
CA ALA A 305 -16.49 -1.09 15.39
C ALA A 305 -16.34 -2.16 14.30
N ILE A 306 -15.30 -3.00 14.37
CA ILE A 306 -15.12 -4.11 13.40
C ILE A 306 -16.30 -5.09 13.49
N PHE A 307 -16.74 -5.44 14.71
CA PHE A 307 -17.87 -6.33 14.92
C PHE A 307 -19.19 -5.76 14.40
N GLU A 308 -19.47 -4.48 14.68
CA GLU A 308 -20.72 -3.80 14.30
C GLU A 308 -20.76 -3.38 12.82
N SER A 309 -19.59 -3.28 12.17
CA SER A 309 -19.49 -2.94 10.75
C SER A 309 -20.21 -3.97 9.87
N ARG A 310 -20.79 -3.50 8.76
CA ARG A 310 -21.41 -4.35 7.73
C ARG A 310 -20.38 -4.88 6.72
N ALA A 311 -19.14 -4.40 6.80
CA ALA A 311 -18.05 -4.86 5.96
C ALA A 311 -17.85 -6.38 6.09
N LEU A 312 -17.33 -6.98 5.02
CA LEU A 312 -16.83 -8.34 5.07
C LEU A 312 -15.53 -8.38 5.88
N LYS A 313 -15.45 -9.21 6.93
CA LYS A 313 -14.26 -9.30 7.80
C LYS A 313 -13.40 -10.49 7.43
N LEU A 314 -12.19 -10.23 6.93
CA LEU A 314 -11.22 -11.24 6.54
C LEU A 314 -10.01 -11.25 7.49
N TYR A 315 -9.46 -12.43 7.70
CA TYR A 315 -8.15 -12.63 8.28
C TYR A 315 -7.21 -13.28 7.27
N ALA A 316 -6.09 -12.62 6.96
CA ALA A 316 -5.02 -13.20 6.16
C ALA A 316 -4.02 -13.90 7.10
N CYS A 317 -4.13 -15.23 7.21
CA CYS A 317 -3.36 -16.01 8.17
C CYS A 317 -1.88 -16.04 7.83
N ASN A 318 -1.03 -16.09 8.86
CA ASN A 318 0.41 -16.28 8.68
C ASN A 318 0.70 -17.64 8.02
N ILE A 319 1.72 -17.68 7.16
CA ILE A 319 2.16 -18.92 6.49
C ILE A 319 2.97 -19.80 7.45
N MET A 320 3.83 -19.16 8.25
CA MET A 320 4.71 -19.79 9.23
C MET A 320 4.34 -19.30 10.64
N THR A 321 4.52 -20.16 11.63
CA THR A 321 4.53 -19.75 13.04
C THR A 321 5.74 -18.86 13.30
N GLN A 322 5.67 -18.12 14.40
CA GLN A 322 6.75 -17.25 14.86
C GLN A 322 7.25 -17.72 16.23
N PRO A 323 8.57 -17.95 16.39
CA PRO A 323 9.18 -18.25 17.68
C PRO A 323 8.97 -17.12 18.69
N GLY A 324 8.70 -17.48 19.93
CA GLY A 324 8.29 -16.59 21.01
C GLY A 324 6.92 -15.94 20.79
N GLU A 325 6.05 -16.48 19.96
CA GLU A 325 4.70 -15.91 19.80
C GLU A 325 3.65 -16.99 19.51
N THR A 326 3.87 -17.82 18.49
CA THR A 326 2.83 -18.70 17.92
C THR A 326 3.32 -20.12 17.67
N GLU A 327 4.30 -20.59 18.46
CA GLU A 327 4.75 -21.98 18.38
C GLU A 327 3.57 -22.94 18.55
N HIS A 328 3.53 -23.94 17.67
CA HIS A 328 2.48 -24.97 17.62
C HIS A 328 1.05 -24.46 17.33
N TYR A 329 0.88 -23.18 16.97
CA TYR A 329 -0.45 -22.68 16.63
C TYR A 329 -0.94 -23.25 15.29
N SER A 330 -2.18 -23.72 15.31
CA SER A 330 -3.01 -23.93 14.12
C SER A 330 -3.66 -22.63 13.64
N VAL A 331 -4.38 -22.68 12.52
CA VAL A 331 -5.19 -21.53 12.05
C VAL A 331 -6.30 -21.21 13.06
N SER A 332 -6.97 -22.21 13.63
CA SER A 332 -8.02 -21.95 14.63
C SER A 332 -7.46 -21.32 15.91
N ASP A 333 -6.23 -21.65 16.32
CA ASP A 333 -5.57 -21.02 17.47
C ASP A 333 -5.34 -19.53 17.24
N HIS A 334 -4.88 -19.14 16.05
CA HIS A 334 -4.73 -17.72 15.70
C HIS A 334 -6.05 -16.97 15.80
N ILE A 335 -7.11 -17.52 15.20
CA ILE A 335 -8.45 -16.89 15.20
C ILE A 335 -9.02 -16.81 16.62
N ARG A 336 -8.87 -17.89 17.40
CA ARG A 336 -9.35 -17.94 18.79
C ARG A 336 -8.63 -16.88 19.63
N THR A 337 -7.32 -16.74 19.47
CA THR A 337 -6.56 -15.70 20.15
C THR A 337 -7.03 -14.30 19.74
N ILE A 338 -7.29 -14.06 18.45
CA ILE A 338 -7.86 -12.79 17.97
C ILE A 338 -9.23 -12.51 18.61
N HIS A 339 -10.15 -13.47 18.56
CA HIS A 339 -11.49 -13.33 19.15
C HIS A 339 -11.44 -13.12 20.66
N ASN A 340 -10.54 -13.79 21.36
CA ASN A 340 -10.34 -13.62 22.80
C ASN A 340 -9.89 -12.20 23.16
N HIS A 341 -8.92 -11.64 22.43
CA HIS A 341 -8.44 -10.27 22.67
C HIS A 341 -9.47 -9.22 22.22
N ALA A 342 -10.17 -9.46 21.11
CA ALA A 342 -11.26 -8.58 20.66
C ALA A 342 -12.53 -8.69 21.52
N LYS A 343 -12.63 -9.76 22.33
CA LYS A 343 -13.81 -10.18 23.11
C LYS A 343 -15.06 -10.36 22.26
N ARG A 344 -14.89 -10.62 20.95
CA ARG A 344 -15.93 -10.67 19.92
C ARG A 344 -15.48 -11.55 18.75
N GLN A 345 -16.43 -12.13 18.04
CA GLN A 345 -16.17 -12.84 16.78
C GLN A 345 -16.10 -11.83 15.63
N ILE A 346 -14.90 -11.47 15.21
CA ILE A 346 -14.64 -10.39 14.22
C ILE A 346 -14.07 -10.89 12.89
N ILE A 347 -14.19 -12.18 12.60
CA ILE A 347 -13.63 -12.81 11.40
C ILE A 347 -14.71 -13.68 10.78
N ASP A 348 -15.09 -13.37 9.54
CA ASP A 348 -16.04 -14.16 8.75
C ASP A 348 -15.29 -15.17 7.87
N ILE A 349 -14.15 -14.73 7.30
CA ILE A 349 -13.39 -15.49 6.32
C ILE A 349 -11.91 -15.52 6.69
N CYS A 350 -11.28 -16.69 6.63
CA CYS A 350 -9.84 -16.86 6.80
C CYS A 350 -9.19 -17.27 5.47
N LEU A 351 -8.21 -16.49 5.02
CA LEU A 351 -7.37 -16.78 3.86
C LEU A 351 -6.11 -17.51 4.32
N VAL A 352 -5.86 -18.69 3.76
CA VAL A 352 -4.75 -19.56 4.17
C VAL A 352 -3.96 -20.04 2.96
N ASN A 353 -2.62 -20.09 3.11
CA ASN A 353 -1.74 -20.59 2.07
C ASN A 353 -1.74 -22.12 1.97
N ASN A 354 -2.10 -22.65 0.79
CA ASN A 354 -1.89 -24.05 0.42
C ASN A 354 -0.72 -24.25 -0.56
N GLY A 355 -0.02 -23.18 -0.94
CA GLY A 355 1.15 -23.21 -1.81
C GLY A 355 2.28 -24.08 -1.26
N LYS A 356 3.04 -24.70 -2.17
CA LYS A 356 4.21 -25.53 -1.86
C LYS A 356 5.41 -24.63 -1.53
N ILE A 357 6.13 -24.97 -0.47
CA ILE A 357 7.35 -24.27 -0.04
C ILE A 357 8.51 -25.25 -0.21
N ASP A 358 9.64 -24.76 -0.73
CA ASP A 358 10.85 -25.54 -0.89
C ASP A 358 11.26 -26.19 0.46
N PRO A 359 11.48 -27.53 0.51
CA PRO A 359 11.89 -28.23 1.73
C PRO A 359 13.15 -27.66 2.40
N ASN A 360 14.11 -27.14 1.63
CA ASN A 360 15.33 -26.54 2.17
C ASN A 360 15.02 -25.24 2.91
N ILE A 361 14.07 -24.44 2.41
CA ILE A 361 13.61 -23.23 3.09
C ILE A 361 12.85 -23.62 4.36
N LEU A 362 11.94 -24.61 4.28
CA LEU A 362 11.23 -25.10 5.47
C LEU A 362 12.18 -25.63 6.55
N LYS A 363 13.28 -26.30 6.15
CA LYS A 363 14.31 -26.76 7.09
C LYS A 363 14.94 -25.60 7.84
N ARG A 364 15.31 -24.52 7.15
CA ARG A 364 15.86 -23.30 7.77
C ARG A 364 14.88 -22.66 8.76
N TYR A 365 13.60 -22.53 8.37
CA TYR A 365 12.58 -22.03 9.29
C TYR A 365 12.45 -22.93 10.53
N LYS A 366 12.51 -24.26 10.36
CA LYS A 366 12.47 -25.21 11.47
C LYS A 366 13.69 -25.10 12.40
N GLU A 367 14.87 -24.87 11.85
CA GLU A 367 16.10 -24.60 12.61
C GLU A 367 15.97 -23.29 13.42
N ASP A 368 15.26 -22.29 12.89
CA ASP A 368 14.92 -21.05 13.59
C ASP A 368 13.71 -21.20 14.55
N GLY A 369 13.15 -22.40 14.74
CA GLY A 369 12.00 -22.65 15.63
C GLY A 369 10.62 -22.36 15.03
N ALA A 370 10.54 -22.05 13.74
CA ALA A 370 9.31 -21.77 13.01
C ALA A 370 8.85 -22.96 12.16
N GLN A 371 7.54 -23.18 12.06
CA GLN A 371 6.95 -24.24 11.22
C GLN A 371 5.76 -23.72 10.42
N LYS A 372 5.35 -24.46 9.39
CA LYS A 372 4.16 -24.10 8.62
C LYS A 372 2.93 -24.15 9.54
N VAL A 373 2.08 -23.13 9.49
CA VAL A 373 0.83 -23.10 10.27
C VAL A 373 -0.09 -24.22 9.78
N LYS A 374 -0.57 -25.04 10.72
CA LYS A 374 -1.44 -26.18 10.41
C LYS A 374 -2.87 -25.71 10.17
N VAL A 375 -3.47 -26.19 9.09
CA VAL A 375 -4.88 -25.94 8.76
C VAL A 375 -5.77 -27.01 9.36
N ASP A 376 -6.73 -26.60 10.18
CA ASP A 376 -7.64 -27.45 10.94
C ASP A 376 -9.10 -27.12 10.61
N SER A 377 -9.49 -27.41 9.36
CA SER A 377 -10.76 -26.98 8.75
C SER A 377 -12.03 -27.47 9.46
N ALA A 378 -11.94 -28.48 10.33
CA ALA A 378 -13.05 -28.93 11.15
C ALA A 378 -13.35 -27.95 12.31
N GLU A 379 -12.30 -27.45 12.97
CA GLU A 379 -12.45 -26.46 14.05
C GLU A 379 -12.89 -25.11 13.51
N LEU A 380 -12.34 -24.69 12.37
CA LEU A 380 -12.76 -23.44 11.70
C LEU A 380 -14.25 -23.44 11.35
N ARG A 381 -14.79 -24.58 10.90
CA ARG A 381 -16.23 -24.75 10.63
C ARG A 381 -17.06 -24.61 11.91
N LYS A 382 -16.61 -25.16 13.04
CA LYS A 382 -17.28 -25.00 14.34
C LYS A 382 -17.28 -23.54 14.81
N MET A 383 -16.23 -22.78 14.47
CA MET A 383 -16.14 -21.35 14.77
C MET A 383 -16.96 -20.47 13.82
N GLY A 384 -17.64 -21.04 12.82
CA GLY A 384 -18.40 -20.28 11.82
C GLY A 384 -17.53 -19.54 10.80
N VAL A 385 -16.22 -19.83 10.74
CA VAL A 385 -15.29 -19.14 9.83
C VAL A 385 -15.17 -19.90 8.52
N ARG A 386 -15.45 -19.21 7.41
CA ARG A 386 -15.25 -19.77 6.07
C ARG A 386 -13.77 -19.77 5.72
N LEU A 387 -13.25 -20.93 5.33
CA LEU A 387 -11.86 -21.10 4.93
C LEU A 387 -11.70 -20.94 3.42
N ILE A 388 -10.67 -20.19 3.00
CA ILE A 388 -10.26 -20.07 1.60
C ILE A 388 -8.79 -20.41 1.49
N GLU A 389 -8.51 -21.50 0.77
CA GLU A 389 -7.17 -22.01 0.56
C GLU A 389 -6.72 -21.72 -0.87
N LYS A 390 -5.66 -20.93 -1.03
CA LYS A 390 -5.01 -20.68 -2.32
C LYS A 390 -3.49 -20.62 -2.14
N ASP A 391 -2.78 -20.67 -3.26
CA ASP A 391 -1.35 -20.46 -3.27
C ASP A 391 -1.06 -18.97 -3.07
N PHE A 392 -0.62 -18.62 -1.87
CA PHE A 392 -0.24 -17.26 -1.53
C PHE A 392 1.26 -17.12 -1.26
N VAL A 393 2.09 -18.11 -1.54
CA VAL A 393 3.51 -18.03 -1.20
C VAL A 393 4.32 -17.38 -2.33
N LYS A 394 5.26 -16.53 -1.93
CA LYS A 394 6.33 -15.99 -2.76
C LYS A 394 7.64 -16.02 -1.99
N ILE A 395 8.69 -16.52 -2.61
CA ILE A 395 10.03 -16.51 -2.01
C ILE A 395 10.71 -15.19 -2.39
N SER A 396 11.18 -14.44 -1.40
CA SER A 396 11.89 -13.17 -1.59
C SER A 396 13.09 -13.12 -0.67
N ASN A 397 14.29 -12.96 -1.23
CA ASN A 397 15.57 -12.97 -0.50
C ASN A 397 15.74 -14.21 0.40
N GLY A 398 15.28 -15.38 -0.07
CA GLY A 398 15.33 -16.62 0.69
C GLY A 398 14.33 -16.74 1.85
N LEU A 399 13.39 -15.81 1.99
CA LEU A 399 12.34 -15.83 3.00
C LEU A 399 10.97 -16.12 2.37
N VAL A 400 10.11 -16.81 3.12
CA VAL A 400 8.71 -17.06 2.79
C VAL A 400 7.91 -15.79 3.05
N ARG A 401 7.25 -15.28 2.01
CA ARG A 401 6.38 -14.09 2.07
C ARG A 401 5.05 -14.40 1.38
N HIS A 402 4.05 -13.57 1.66
CA HIS A 402 2.83 -13.58 0.88
C HIS A 402 3.10 -12.98 -0.52
N ASP A 403 2.53 -13.59 -1.56
CA ASP A 403 2.40 -12.95 -2.86
C ASP A 403 1.33 -11.85 -2.77
N SER A 404 1.77 -10.60 -2.90
CA SER A 404 0.92 -9.42 -2.75
C SER A 404 -0.25 -9.42 -3.72
N LEU A 405 -0.04 -9.82 -4.97
CA LEU A 405 -1.09 -9.78 -6.00
C LEU A 405 -2.09 -10.91 -5.81
N LYS A 406 -1.62 -12.14 -5.56
CA LYS A 406 -2.54 -13.27 -5.34
C LYS A 406 -3.40 -13.07 -4.10
N LEU A 407 -2.83 -12.53 -3.03
CA LEU A 407 -3.55 -12.24 -1.80
C LEU A 407 -4.60 -11.13 -2.02
N ALA A 408 -4.21 -10.01 -2.62
CA ALA A 408 -5.12 -8.91 -2.93
C ALA A 408 -6.25 -9.34 -3.88
N GLN A 409 -5.94 -10.04 -4.97
CA GLN A 409 -6.93 -10.60 -5.89
C GLN A 409 -7.96 -11.43 -5.14
N SER A 410 -7.51 -12.28 -4.22
CA SER A 410 -8.42 -13.17 -3.49
C SER A 410 -9.34 -12.43 -2.53
N ILE A 411 -8.88 -11.33 -1.93
CA ILE A 411 -9.73 -10.45 -1.11
C ILE A 411 -10.83 -9.82 -1.98
N ILE A 412 -10.46 -9.32 -3.16
CA ILE A 412 -11.40 -8.66 -4.08
C ILE A 412 -12.39 -9.67 -4.68
N ASP A 413 -11.93 -10.85 -5.10
CA ASP A 413 -12.79 -11.93 -5.62
C ASP A 413 -13.88 -12.30 -4.60
N VAL A 414 -13.46 -12.44 -3.34
CA VAL A 414 -14.35 -12.87 -2.26
C VAL A 414 -15.42 -11.83 -1.97
N HIS A 415 -15.06 -10.54 -1.98
CA HIS A 415 -16.03 -9.46 -1.87
C HIS A 415 -17.02 -9.45 -3.04
N ASN A 416 -16.55 -9.65 -4.27
CA ASN A 416 -17.40 -9.65 -5.46
C ASN A 416 -18.41 -10.82 -5.49
N ILE A 417 -18.09 -11.95 -4.84
CA ILE A 417 -18.97 -13.12 -4.73
C ILE A 417 -20.01 -12.98 -3.59
N THR A 418 -19.73 -12.12 -2.61
CA THR A 418 -20.58 -11.94 -1.42
C THR A 418 -21.51 -10.73 -1.50
N LYS A 419 -21.37 -9.89 -2.53
CA LYS A 419 -22.42 -8.97 -2.99
C LYS A 419 -23.53 -9.74 -3.68
#